data_AF-C0BP71-F1
#
_entry.id   AF-C0BP71-F1
#
_cell.length_a   1.000
_cell.length_b   1.000
_cell.length_c   1.000
_cell.angle_alpha   90.00
_cell.angle_beta   90.00
_cell.angle_gamma   90.00
#
_symmetry.space_group_name_H-M   'P 1'
#
loop_
_entity.id
_entity.type
_entity.pdbx_description
1 polymer ?
#
loop_
_entity_poly.entity_id
_entity_poly.type
_entity_poly.pdbx_seq_one_letter_code
_entity_poly.pdbx_strand_id
1 'polypeptide(L)'
;MSAAPAGADVIARDVAMQAAAMNPVALNESGVDQSIIDKEIEIAKDQLRQEGKPEAMLDNIAKGKITRFMKDNTLVNQEFIKDSKMSVAQYVKTADATLEVVSFARVALG
;
A
#
# COMPACT_ATOMS: atom_id res chain seq x y z
N MET A 1 19.24 -14.73 20.40
CA MET A 1 17.88 -14.38 19.96
C MET A 1 17.62 -12.99 20.50
N SER A 2 17.51 -11.98 19.64
CA SER A 2 17.23 -10.61 20.10
C SER A 2 15.84 -10.60 20.73
N ALA A 3 15.70 -10.09 21.95
CA ALA A 3 14.39 -9.91 22.55
C ALA A 3 13.59 -8.92 21.68
N ALA A 4 12.34 -9.26 21.34
CA ALA A 4 11.48 -8.31 20.64
C ALA A 4 11.33 -7.04 21.49
N PRO A 5 11.35 -5.84 20.88
CA PRO A 5 11.16 -4.60 21.63
C PRO A 5 9.80 -4.61 22.33
N ALA A 6 9.71 -3.93 23.48
CA ALA A 6 8.48 -3.82 24.23
C ALA A 6 7.36 -3.19 23.36
N GLY A 7 6.19 -3.83 23.30
CA GLY A 7 5.05 -3.37 22.48
C GLY A 7 5.04 -3.87 21.03
N ALA A 8 6.00 -4.72 20.63
CA ALA A 8 6.03 -5.32 19.29
C ALA A 8 4.78 -6.17 18.98
N ASP A 9 4.19 -6.81 19.99
CA ASP A 9 2.96 -7.60 19.89
C ASP A 9 1.74 -6.73 19.51
N VAL A 10 1.62 -5.56 20.11
CA VAL A 10 0.55 -4.59 19.81
C VAL A 10 0.69 -4.08 18.39
N ILE A 11 1.90 -3.69 17.98
CA ILE A 11 2.18 -3.20 16.63
C ILE A 11 1.91 -4.29 15.59
N ALA A 12 2.40 -5.51 15.81
CA ALA A 12 2.19 -6.62 14.89
C ALA A 12 0.69 -6.92 14.70
N ARG A 13 -0.09 -6.88 15.79
CA ARG A 13 -1.54 -7.04 15.75
C ARG A 13 -2.22 -5.93 14.96
N ASP A 14 -1.78 -4.69 15.14
CA ASP A 14 -2.35 -3.54 14.45
C ASP A 14 -2.06 -3.55 12.95
N VAL A 15 -0.83 -3.92 12.56
CA VAL A 15 -0.44 -4.12 11.15
C VAL A 15 -1.23 -5.29 10.53
N ALA A 16 -1.42 -6.39 11.25
CA ALA A 16 -2.21 -7.51 10.76
C ALA A 16 -3.69 -7.13 10.55
N MET A 17 -4.27 -6.35 11.46
CA MET A 17 -5.63 -5.84 11.33
C MET A 17 -5.76 -4.89 10.14
N GLN A 18 -4.77 -4.03 9.92
CA GLN A 18 -4.70 -3.17 8.73
C GLN A 18 -4.69 -4.00 7.45
N ALA A 19 -3.81 -5.01 7.36
CA ALA A 19 -3.73 -5.87 6.19
C ALA A 19 -5.06 -6.59 5.91
N ALA A 20 -5.75 -7.05 6.95
CA ALA A 20 -7.06 -7.67 6.82
C ALA A 20 -8.13 -6.70 6.28
N ALA A 21 -8.16 -5.46 6.80
CA ALA A 21 -9.16 -4.44 6.47
C ALA A 21 -8.97 -3.81 5.10
N MET A 22 -7.71 -3.52 4.71
CA MET A 22 -7.40 -2.77 3.49
C MET A 22 -7.13 -3.65 2.28
N ASN A 23 -6.92 -4.97 2.49
CA ASN A 23 -6.63 -5.93 1.42
C ASN A 23 -5.53 -5.44 0.45
N PRO A 24 -4.33 -5.09 0.95
CA PRO A 24 -3.25 -4.62 0.10
C PRO A 24 -2.82 -5.72 -0.88
N VAL A 25 -2.48 -5.31 -2.11
CA VAL A 25 -2.06 -6.23 -3.19
C VAL A 25 -0.62 -6.70 -3.02
N ALA A 26 0.21 -5.93 -2.31
CA ALA A 26 1.61 -6.24 -2.05
C ALA A 26 2.10 -5.58 -0.75
N LEU A 27 3.31 -5.96 -0.32
CA LEU A 27 3.95 -5.38 0.87
C LEU A 27 4.34 -3.92 0.61
N ASN A 28 5.01 -3.68 -0.51
CA ASN A 28 5.56 -2.41 -0.98
C ASN A 28 5.47 -2.38 -2.52
N GLU A 29 5.94 -1.30 -3.14
CA GLU A 29 5.85 -1.11 -4.59
C GLU A 29 6.62 -2.18 -5.38
N SER A 30 7.74 -2.67 -4.86
CA SER A 30 8.54 -3.70 -5.54
C SER A 30 7.89 -5.08 -5.51
N GLY A 31 6.92 -5.32 -4.61
CA GLY A 31 6.13 -6.54 -4.56
C GLY A 31 4.92 -6.54 -5.50
N VAL A 32 4.62 -5.42 -6.18
CA VAL A 32 3.47 -5.34 -7.10
C VAL A 32 3.85 -5.94 -8.45
N ASP A 33 3.08 -6.91 -8.91
CA ASP A 33 3.27 -7.54 -10.21
C ASP A 33 3.09 -6.51 -11.34
N GLN A 34 4.03 -6.46 -12.28
CA GLN A 34 3.99 -5.52 -13.41
C GLN A 34 2.69 -5.64 -14.21
N SER A 35 2.11 -6.84 -14.31
CA SER A 35 0.82 -7.05 -14.98
C SER A 35 -0.35 -6.35 -14.30
N ILE A 36 -0.30 -6.12 -12.98
CA ILE A 36 -1.30 -5.32 -12.25
C ILE A 36 -1.09 -3.85 -12.58
N ILE A 37 0.17 -3.38 -12.60
CA ILE A 37 0.52 -1.99 -12.92
C ILE A 37 0.04 -1.64 -14.33
N ASP A 38 0.33 -2.48 -15.31
CA ASP A 38 -0.04 -2.24 -16.71
C ASP A 38 -1.57 -2.21 -16.90
N LYS A 39 -2.29 -3.13 -16.23
CA LYS A 39 -3.77 -3.13 -16.24
C LYS A 39 -4.33 -1.85 -15.63
N GLU A 40 -3.79 -1.40 -14.49
CA GLU A 40 -4.26 -0.19 -13.82
C GLU A 40 -3.95 1.07 -14.65
N ILE A 41 -2.82 1.08 -15.38
CA ILE A 41 -2.47 2.17 -16.32
C ILE A 41 -3.51 2.26 -17.44
N GLU A 42 -3.86 1.13 -18.05
CA GLU A 42 -4.85 1.10 -19.13
C GLU A 42 -6.24 1.50 -18.63
N ILE A 43 -6.67 0.99 -17.46
CA ILE A 43 -7.93 1.40 -16.82
C ILE A 43 -7.95 2.91 -16.56
N ALA A 44 -6.85 3.46 -16.02
CA ALA A 44 -6.74 4.88 -15.75
C ALA A 44 -6.81 5.72 -17.04
N LYS A 45 -6.12 5.30 -18.11
CA LYS A 45 -6.16 5.98 -19.42
C LYS A 45 -7.54 5.93 -20.03
N ASP A 46 -8.20 4.78 -20.02
CA ASP A 46 -9.55 4.62 -20.56
C ASP A 46 -10.56 5.50 -19.83
N GLN A 47 -10.49 5.56 -18.50
CA GLN A 47 -11.34 6.44 -17.70
C GLN A 47 -11.12 7.91 -18.08
N LEU A 48 -9.86 8.33 -18.24
CA LEU A 48 -9.52 9.72 -18.59
C LEU A 48 -9.92 10.08 -20.05
N ARG A 49 -9.87 9.12 -20.99
CA ARG A 49 -10.41 9.27 -22.35
C ARG A 49 -11.92 9.48 -22.31
N GLN A 50 -12.64 8.69 -21.51
CA GLN A 50 -14.08 8.84 -21.32
C GLN A 50 -14.46 10.17 -20.67
N GLU A 51 -13.61 10.71 -19.79
CA GLU A 51 -13.72 12.07 -19.24
C GLU A 51 -13.39 13.18 -20.27
N GLY A 52 -12.99 12.83 -21.50
CA GLY A 52 -12.72 13.77 -22.58
C GLY A 52 -11.37 14.50 -22.47
N LYS A 53 -10.41 13.95 -21.72
CA LYS A 53 -9.09 14.59 -21.56
C LYS A 53 -8.18 14.35 -22.78
N PRO A 54 -7.33 15.32 -23.15
CA PRO A 54 -6.41 15.17 -24.29
C PRO A 54 -5.40 14.05 -24.10
N GLU A 55 -5.09 13.28 -25.16
CA GLU A 55 -4.14 12.15 -25.11
C GLU A 55 -2.77 12.53 -24.53
N ALA A 56 -2.27 13.72 -24.90
CA ALA A 56 -0.99 14.23 -24.41
C ALA A 56 -0.92 14.41 -22.88
N MET A 57 -2.07 14.49 -22.19
CA MET A 57 -2.14 14.61 -20.73
C MET A 57 -2.43 13.27 -20.04
N LEU A 58 -2.87 12.24 -20.77
CA LEU A 58 -3.29 10.96 -20.18
C LEU A 58 -2.13 10.28 -19.47
N ASP A 59 -0.95 10.22 -20.08
CA ASP A 59 0.21 9.56 -19.49
C ASP A 59 0.65 10.21 -18.17
N ASN A 60 0.63 11.54 -18.12
CA ASN A 60 1.02 12.27 -16.91
C ASN A 60 0.01 12.09 -15.77
N ILE A 61 -1.29 12.11 -16.08
CA ILE A 61 -2.34 11.90 -15.08
C ILE A 61 -2.38 10.44 -14.64
N ALA A 62 -2.21 9.49 -15.57
CA ALA A 62 -2.16 8.06 -15.29
C ALA A 62 -0.99 7.75 -14.34
N LYS A 63 0.20 8.30 -14.57
CA LYS A 63 1.34 8.17 -13.63
C LYS A 63 0.97 8.60 -12.21
N GLY A 64 0.31 9.76 -12.06
CA GLY A 64 -0.16 10.23 -10.74
C GLY A 64 -1.19 9.28 -10.10
N LYS A 65 -2.11 8.72 -10.90
CA LYS A 65 -3.07 7.70 -10.42
C LYS A 65 -2.36 6.42 -9.97
N ILE A 66 -1.35 5.96 -10.71
CA ILE A 66 -0.55 4.78 -10.33
C ILE A 66 0.23 5.03 -9.05
N THR A 67 0.87 6.19 -8.89
CA THR A 67 1.54 6.54 -7.63
C THR A 67 0.58 6.48 -6.45
N ARG A 68 -0.65 6.99 -6.64
CA ARG A 68 -1.69 6.90 -5.61
C ARG A 68 -2.14 5.45 -5.38
N PHE A 69 -2.35 4.67 -6.44
CA PHE A 69 -2.67 3.24 -6.33
C PHE A 69 -1.62 2.51 -5.50
N MET A 70 -0.33 2.75 -5.75
CA MET A 70 0.75 2.16 -4.96
C MET A 70 0.68 2.57 -3.49
N LYS A 71 0.41 3.84 -3.20
CA LYS A 71 0.25 4.34 -1.83
C LYS A 71 -0.93 3.65 -1.13
N ASP A 72 -2.05 3.49 -1.83
CA ASP A 72 -3.30 3.00 -1.23
C ASP A 72 -3.37 1.45 -1.17
N ASN A 73 -2.65 0.74 -2.07
CA ASN A 73 -2.74 -0.72 -2.22
C ASN A 73 -1.50 -1.48 -1.73
N THR A 74 -0.46 -0.81 -1.22
CA THR A 74 0.70 -1.49 -0.62
C THR A 74 0.69 -1.36 0.90
N LEU A 75 0.99 -2.46 1.60
CA LEU A 75 0.82 -2.55 3.05
C LEU A 75 1.63 -1.50 3.81
N VAL A 76 2.85 -1.17 3.37
CA VAL A 76 3.74 -0.26 4.10
C VAL A 76 3.47 1.22 3.82
N ASN A 77 2.90 1.56 2.66
CA ASN A 77 2.70 2.94 2.22
C ASN A 77 1.31 3.50 2.55
N GLN A 78 0.33 2.62 2.75
CA GLN A 78 -1.02 3.01 3.14
C GLN A 78 -1.03 3.79 4.45
N GLU A 79 -2.01 4.68 4.56
CA GLU A 79 -2.30 5.42 5.78
C GLU A 79 -2.79 4.46 6.86
N PHE A 80 -2.25 4.61 8.07
CA PHE A 80 -2.60 3.74 9.18
C PHE A 80 -4.02 4.05 9.65
N ILE A 81 -4.90 3.04 9.71
CA ILE A 81 -6.33 3.22 10.02
C ILE A 81 -6.57 3.92 11.36
N LYS A 82 -5.69 3.70 12.35
CA LYS A 82 -5.82 4.32 13.67
C LYS A 82 -5.23 5.73 13.74
N ASP A 83 -4.32 6.08 12.84
CA ASP A 83 -3.74 7.43 12.73
C ASP A 83 -3.38 7.73 11.28
N SER A 84 -4.28 8.43 10.58
CA SER A 84 -4.12 8.79 9.17
C SER A 84 -3.00 9.82 8.92
N LYS A 85 -2.33 10.31 9.97
CA LYS A 85 -1.17 11.20 9.82
C LYS A 85 0.11 10.46 9.45
N MET A 86 0.13 9.13 9.57
CA MET A 86 1.31 8.33 9.30
C MET A 86 0.99 7.09 8.47
N SER A 87 1.99 6.61 7.73
CA SER A 87 1.89 5.32 7.06
C SER A 87 2.13 4.16 8.03
N VAL A 88 1.78 2.96 7.61
CA VAL A 88 2.10 1.73 8.36
C VAL A 88 3.60 1.57 8.60
N ALA A 89 4.44 1.90 7.60
CA ALA A 89 5.90 1.88 7.78
C ALA A 89 6.36 2.83 8.89
N GLN A 90 5.79 4.03 8.95
CA GLN A 90 6.12 5.02 9.96
C GLN A 90 5.63 4.57 11.33
N TYR A 91 4.43 4.00 11.42
CA TYR A 91 3.88 3.45 12.65
C TYR A 91 4.77 2.37 13.26
N VAL A 92 5.23 1.40 12.46
CA VAL A 92 6.15 0.35 12.94
C VAL A 92 7.46 0.92 13.49
N LYS A 93 7.98 1.98 12.85
CA LYS A 93 9.20 2.66 13.29
C LYS A 93 9.05 3.48 14.57
N THR A 94 7.82 3.72 15.05
CA THR A 94 7.61 4.44 16.32
C THR A 94 8.02 3.63 17.55
N ALA A 95 8.01 2.28 17.48
CA ALA A 95 8.54 1.44 18.54
C ALA A 95 10.07 1.32 18.50
N ASP A 96 10.62 1.15 17.31
CA ASP A 96 12.07 1.06 17.09
C ASP A 96 12.37 1.38 15.62
N ALA A 97 13.33 2.27 15.39
CA ALA A 97 13.70 2.75 14.06
C ALA A 97 14.22 1.65 13.12
N THR A 98 14.65 0.51 13.68
CA THR A 98 15.17 -0.65 12.94
C THR A 98 14.09 -1.65 12.54
N LEU A 99 12.86 -1.49 13.02
CA LEU A 99 11.76 -2.41 12.69
C LEU A 99 11.22 -2.16 11.29
N GLU A 100 10.94 -3.28 10.62
CA GLU A 100 10.31 -3.31 9.31
C GLU A 100 9.33 -4.48 9.20
N VAL A 101 8.34 -4.32 8.32
CA VAL A 101 7.44 -5.42 7.95
C VAL A 101 8.12 -6.22 6.85
N VAL A 102 8.48 -7.46 7.15
CA VAL A 102 9.17 -8.35 6.20
C VAL A 102 8.22 -9.09 5.26
N SER A 103 7.03 -9.47 5.73
CA SER A 103 6.04 -10.20 4.93
C SER A 103 4.68 -10.18 5.61
N PHE A 104 3.61 -10.36 4.82
CA PHE A 104 2.27 -10.62 5.34
C PHE A 104 1.56 -11.66 4.47
N ALA A 105 0.56 -12.33 5.04
CA ALA A 105 -0.35 -13.19 4.29
C ALA A 105 -1.79 -12.86 4.74
N ARG A 106 -2.66 -12.63 3.76
CA ARG A 106 -4.10 -12.42 3.98
C ARG A 106 -4.85 -13.55 3.31
N VAL A 107 -5.72 -14.21 4.07
CA VAL A 107 -6.65 -15.23 3.55
C VAL A 107 -8.05 -14.77 3.88
N ALA A 108 -8.94 -14.79 2.89
CA ALA A 108 -10.36 -14.49 3.06
C ALA A 108 -11.17 -15.68 2.56
N LEU A 109 -12.18 -16.09 3.34
CA LEU A 109 -13.18 -17.05 2.88
C LEU A 109 -14.22 -16.27 2.07
N GLY A 110 -14.51 -16.78 0.86
CA GLY A 110 -15.48 -16.19 -0.06
C GLY A 110 -16.92 -16.29 0.45
#